data_AF-A0A554JV43-F1
#
_entry.id   AF-A0A554JV43-F1
#
_cell.length_a   1.000
_cell.length_b   1.000
_cell.length_c   1.000
_cell.angle_alpha   90.00
_cell.angle_beta   90.00
_cell.angle_gamma   90.00
#
_symmetry.space_group_name_H-M   'P 1'
#
loop_
_entity.id
_entity.type
_entity.pdbx_description
1 polymer ?
#
loop_
_entity_poly.entity_id
_entity_poly.type
_entity_poly.pdbx_seq_one_letter_code
_entity_poly.pdbx_strand_id
1 'polypeptide(L)'
;MADQITKKDFEEILDKKLEEKLDKKFIEYQSVIIEAVDLKFQKTDSKIDLVTGKISALEQRMDSFDKKLDKLTTTLDNFLKRLTDWEDEFTILKAEVDQMKMVFKKKFGVEIMLQK
;
A
#
# COMPACT_ATOMS: atom_id res chain seq x y z
N MET A 1 -54.81 62.30 -25.82
CA MET A 1 -55.35 61.73 -24.56
C MET A 1 -54.28 60.82 -24.03
N ALA A 2 -53.64 61.15 -22.91
CA ALA A 2 -52.69 60.23 -22.29
C ALA A 2 -53.51 59.15 -21.59
N ASP A 3 -53.35 57.89 -21.98
CA ASP A 3 -54.00 56.77 -21.31
C ASP A 3 -53.55 56.77 -19.84
N GLN A 4 -54.53 56.87 -18.93
CA GLN A 4 -54.26 56.81 -17.49
C GLN A 4 -54.03 55.35 -17.11
N ILE A 5 -52.81 55.04 -16.67
CA ILE A 5 -52.49 53.75 -16.04
C ILE A 5 -53.36 53.58 -14.80
N THR A 6 -54.10 52.46 -14.74
CA THR A 6 -54.86 52.11 -13.53
C THR A 6 -53.93 51.49 -12.49
N LYS A 7 -54.35 51.49 -11.22
CA LYS A 7 -53.61 50.83 -10.13
C LYS A 7 -53.32 49.35 -10.45
N LYS A 8 -54.26 48.67 -11.11
CA LYS A 8 -54.14 47.26 -11.50
C LYS A 8 -53.05 47.06 -12.55
N ASP A 9 -52.98 47.94 -13.55
CA ASP A 9 -51.93 47.88 -14.59
C ASP A 9 -50.53 48.11 -13.97
N PHE A 10 -50.46 48.96 -12.94
CA PHE A 10 -49.21 49.19 -12.21
C PHE A 10 -48.76 47.96 -11.40
N GLU A 11 -49.70 47.28 -10.72
CA GLU A 11 -49.42 46.03 -9.99
C GLU A 11 -48.93 44.93 -10.94
N GLU A 12 -49.58 44.75 -12.10
CA GLU A 12 -49.19 43.74 -13.10
C GLU A 12 -47.78 44.00 -13.68
N ILE A 13 -47.44 45.27 -13.95
CA ILE A 13 -46.09 45.65 -14.40
C ILE A 13 -45.05 45.38 -13.31
N LEU A 14 -45.39 45.64 -12.05
CA LEU A 14 -44.48 45.42 -10.92
C LEU A 14 -44.22 43.93 -10.71
N ASP A 15 -45.26 43.10 -10.72
CA ASP A 15 -45.17 41.65 -10.57
C ASP A 15 -44.33 41.04 -11.69
N LYS A 16 -44.61 41.41 -12.95
CA LYS A 16 -43.83 40.96 -14.10
C LYS A 16 -42.35 41.33 -13.99
N LYS A 17 -42.04 42.57 -13.58
CA LYS A 17 -40.64 42.99 -13.38
C LYS A 17 -39.97 42.26 -12.22
N LEU A 18 -40.72 41.93 -11.17
CA LEU A 18 -40.21 41.18 -10.03
C LEU A 18 -39.90 39.74 -10.44
N GLU A 19 -40.83 39.07 -11.14
CA GLU A 19 -40.64 37.72 -11.68
C GLU A 19 -39.41 37.67 -12.61
N GLU A 20 -39.31 38.55 -13.59
CA GLU A 20 -38.17 38.61 -14.51
C GLU A 20 -36.83 38.80 -13.78
N LYS A 21 -36.82 39.57 -12.69
CA LYS A 21 -35.62 39.82 -11.89
C LYS A 21 -35.26 38.62 -11.04
N LEU A 22 -36.26 37.95 -10.45
CA LEU A 22 -36.07 36.73 -9.66
C LEU A 22 -35.59 35.58 -10.54
N ASP A 23 -36.17 35.37 -11.72
CA ASP A 23 -35.76 34.33 -12.67
C ASP A 23 -34.31 34.54 -13.11
N LYS A 24 -33.93 35.77 -13.46
CA LYS A 24 -32.54 36.09 -13.81
C LYS A 24 -31.57 35.79 -12.67
N LYS A 25 -31.92 36.18 -11.44
CA LYS A 25 -31.08 35.92 -10.26
C LYS A 25 -31.03 34.44 -9.92
N PHE A 26 -32.13 33.72 -10.10
CA PHE A 26 -32.19 32.28 -9.89
C PHE A 26 -31.28 31.53 -10.85
N ILE A 27 -31.33 31.86 -12.15
CA ILE A 27 -30.43 31.29 -13.16
C ILE A 27 -28.96 31.62 -12.85
N GLU A 28 -28.67 32.87 -12.48
CA GLU A 28 -27.31 33.29 -12.11
C GLU A 28 -26.77 32.49 -10.90
N TYR A 29 -27.57 32.36 -9.84
CA TYR A 29 -27.19 31.57 -8.67
C TYR A 29 -27.03 30.08 -9.00
N GLN A 30 -27.92 29.51 -9.82
CA GLN A 30 -27.81 28.13 -10.25
C GLN A 30 -26.53 27.88 -11.04
N SER A 31 -26.18 28.74 -11.99
CA SER A 31 -24.96 28.61 -12.79
C SER A 31 -23.72 28.63 -11.88
N VAL A 32 -23.62 29.63 -11.00
CA VAL A 32 -22.47 29.77 -10.09
C VAL A 32 -22.34 28.56 -9.16
N ILE A 33 -23.45 28.06 -8.61
CA ILE A 33 -23.43 26.89 -7.72
C ILE A 33 -23.01 25.64 -8.49
N ILE A 34 -23.58 25.40 -9.68
CA ILE A 34 -23.27 24.22 -10.50
C ILE A 34 -21.79 24.24 -10.91
N GLU A 35 -21.29 25.37 -11.40
CA GLU A 35 -19.87 25.51 -11.78
C GLU A 35 -18.93 25.31 -10.58
N ALA A 36 -19.26 25.88 -9.42
CA ALA A 36 -18.46 25.71 -8.22
C ALA A 36 -18.44 24.26 -7.73
N VAL A 37 -19.57 23.55 -7.85
CA VAL A 37 -19.69 22.13 -7.51
C VAL A 37 -18.91 21.28 -8.51
N ASP A 38 -19.05 21.52 -9.81
CA ASP A 38 -18.33 20.82 -10.87
C ASP A 38 -16.81 20.91 -10.69
N LEU A 39 -16.29 22.12 -10.43
CA LEU A 39 -14.87 22.33 -10.12
C LEU A 39 -14.41 21.57 -8.87
N LYS A 40 -15.27 21.40 -7.86
CA LYS A 40 -14.94 20.59 -6.67
C LYS A 40 -14.93 19.10 -7.00
N PHE A 41 -15.84 18.62 -7.84
CA PHE A 41 -15.86 17.24 -8.31
C PHE A 41 -14.62 16.92 -9.14
N GLN A 42 -14.28 17.74 -10.14
CA GLN A 42 -13.05 17.56 -10.94
C GLN A 42 -11.78 17.48 -10.08
N LYS A 43 -11.67 18.34 -9.05
CA LYS A 43 -10.56 18.30 -8.08
C LYS A 43 -10.56 17.03 -7.23
N THR A 44 -11.75 16.50 -6.92
CA THR A 44 -11.90 15.26 -6.15
C THR A 44 -11.53 14.06 -7.00
N ASP A 45 -12.00 13.99 -8.25
CA ASP A 45 -11.65 12.94 -9.21
C ASP A 45 -10.14 12.87 -9.41
N SER A 46 -9.49 14.02 -9.61
CA SER A 46 -8.02 14.09 -9.74
C SER A 46 -7.29 13.55 -8.50
N LYS A 47 -7.84 13.76 -7.30
CA LYS A 47 -7.28 13.20 -6.06
C LYS A 47 -7.51 11.69 -5.97
N ILE A 48 -8.68 11.22 -6.41
CA ILE A 48 -9.00 9.79 -6.46
C ILE A 48 -8.03 9.09 -7.41
N ASP A 49 -7.80 9.61 -8.61
CA ASP A 49 -6.84 9.05 -9.57
C ASP A 49 -5.43 8.96 -8.98
N LEU A 50 -4.97 10.00 -8.29
CA LEU A 50 -3.69 10.00 -7.60
C LEU A 50 -3.62 8.92 -6.51
N VAL A 51 -4.69 8.75 -5.73
CA VAL A 51 -4.77 7.72 -4.68
C VAL A 51 -4.77 6.33 -5.29
N THR A 52 -5.57 6.08 -6.34
CA THR A 52 -5.60 4.82 -7.08
C THR A 52 -4.22 4.46 -7.61
N GLY A 53 -3.51 5.41 -8.23
CA GLY A 53 -2.14 5.18 -8.71
C GLY A 53 -1.16 4.83 -7.59
N LYS A 54 -1.28 5.46 -6.42
CA LYS A 54 -0.45 5.13 -5.24
C LYS A 54 -0.77 3.73 -4.70
N ILE A 55 -2.04 3.33 -4.69
CA ILE A 55 -2.47 1.99 -4.27
C ILE A 55 -1.86 0.94 -5.21
N SER A 56 -1.96 1.11 -6.52
CA SER A 56 -1.36 0.17 -7.48
C SER A 56 0.16 0.06 -7.33
N ALA A 57 0.85 1.17 -7.05
CA ALA A 57 2.29 1.15 -6.77
C ALA A 57 2.63 0.42 -5.46
N LEU A 58 1.76 0.51 -4.44
CA LEU A 58 1.91 -0.23 -3.18
C LEU A 58 1.68 -1.73 -3.38
N GLU A 59 0.69 -2.12 -4.16
CA GLU A 59 0.42 -3.54 -4.52
C GLU A 59 1.65 -4.17 -5.18
N GLN A 60 2.23 -3.51 -6.18
CA GLN A 60 3.46 -3.99 -6.84
C GLN A 60 4.65 -4.13 -5.89
N ARG A 61 4.78 -3.21 -4.92
CA ARG A 61 5.83 -3.29 -3.89
C ARG A 61 5.59 -4.45 -2.94
N MET A 62 4.34 -4.74 -2.60
CA MET A 62 3.96 -5.86 -1.75
C MET A 62 4.26 -7.19 -2.43
N ASP A 63 3.89 -7.36 -3.71
CA ASP A 63 4.27 -8.53 -4.52
C ASP A 63 5.80 -8.73 -4.58
N SER A 64 6.56 -7.63 -4.65
CA SER A 64 8.03 -7.70 -4.61
C SER A 64 8.56 -8.15 -3.26
N PHE A 65 7.92 -7.75 -2.16
CA PHE A 65 8.27 -8.19 -0.82
C PHE A 65 7.95 -9.65 -0.60
N ASP A 66 6.78 -10.14 -1.02
CA ASP A 66 6.42 -11.56 -0.91
C ASP A 66 7.46 -12.44 -1.61
N LYS A 67 7.85 -12.10 -2.84
CA LYS A 67 8.92 -12.81 -3.57
C LYS A 67 10.28 -12.78 -2.88
N LYS A 68 10.61 -11.70 -2.16
CA LYS A 68 11.86 -11.60 -1.40
C LYS A 68 11.80 -12.44 -0.13
N LEU A 69 10.64 -12.47 0.54
CA LEU A 69 10.42 -13.32 1.71
C LEU A 69 10.49 -14.80 1.35
N ASP A 70 9.87 -15.23 0.24
CA ASP A 70 9.96 -16.62 -0.22
C ASP A 70 11.41 -17.06 -0.47
N LYS A 71 12.22 -16.19 -1.09
CA LYS A 71 13.65 -16.43 -1.32
C LYS A 71 14.44 -16.49 -0.01
N LEU A 72 14.11 -15.62 0.95
CA LEU A 72 14.73 -15.62 2.26
C LEU A 72 14.41 -16.92 3.01
N THR A 73 13.15 -17.35 3.04
CA THR A 73 12.71 -18.62 3.64
C THR A 73 13.47 -19.79 3.04
N THR A 74 13.53 -19.87 1.70
CA THR A 74 14.30 -20.92 1.00
C THR A 74 15.78 -20.91 1.37
N THR A 75 16.37 -19.72 1.52
CA THR A 75 17.79 -19.58 1.90
C THR A 75 18.02 -20.05 3.34
N LEU A 76 17.09 -19.74 4.25
CA LEU A 76 17.15 -20.19 5.64
C LEU A 76 16.98 -21.71 5.75
N ASP A 77 16.06 -22.31 5.00
CA ASP A 77 15.88 -23.77 4.98
C ASP A 77 17.16 -24.48 4.52
N ASN A 78 17.79 -23.99 3.46
CA ASN A 78 19.07 -24.51 2.97
C ASN A 78 20.20 -24.35 3.99
N PHE A 79 20.22 -23.23 4.72
CA PHE A 79 21.20 -22.98 5.76
C PHE A 79 21.01 -23.92 6.95
N LEU A 80 19.76 -24.11 7.40
CA LEU A 80 19.42 -25.05 8.47
C LEU A 80 19.81 -26.49 8.10
N LYS A 81 19.52 -26.92 6.88
CA LYS A 81 19.93 -28.24 6.40
C LYS A 81 21.45 -28.43 6.48
N ARG A 82 22.22 -27.45 6.01
CA ARG A 82 23.69 -27.51 6.08
C ARG A 82 24.21 -27.56 7.51
N LEU A 83 23.55 -26.89 8.45
CA LEU A 83 23.92 -26.98 9.87
C LEU A 83 23.66 -28.37 10.43
N THR A 84 22.51 -28.97 10.12
CA THR A 84 22.20 -30.35 10.52
C THR A 84 23.18 -31.35 9.91
N ASP A 85 23.48 -31.22 8.61
CA ASP A 85 24.47 -32.07 7.94
C ASP A 85 25.86 -31.95 8.63
N TRP A 86 26.25 -30.74 9.04
CA TRP A 86 27.49 -30.52 9.80
C TRP A 86 27.46 -31.09 11.22
N GLU A 87 26.33 -31.03 11.92
CA GLU A 87 26.18 -31.66 13.25
C GLU A 87 26.35 -33.18 13.16
N ASP A 88 25.80 -33.80 12.11
CA ASP A 88 25.93 -35.23 11.84
C ASP A 88 27.39 -35.59 11.49
N GLU A 89 28.02 -34.87 10.56
CA GLU A 89 29.42 -35.07 10.20
C GLU A 89 30.36 -34.91 11.40
N PHE A 90 30.13 -33.91 12.25
CA PHE A 90 30.92 -33.68 13.46
C PHE A 90 30.74 -34.83 14.47
N THR A 91 29.54 -35.37 14.58
CA THR A 91 29.25 -36.54 15.43
C THR A 91 29.99 -37.77 14.95
N ILE A 92 30.01 -38.02 13.63
CA ILE A 92 30.78 -39.12 13.02
C ILE A 92 32.27 -38.93 13.27
N LEU A 93 32.82 -37.74 12.99
CA LEU A 93 34.22 -37.42 13.19
C LEU A 93 34.65 -37.64 14.65
N LYS A 94 33.81 -37.22 15.61
CA LYS A 94 34.07 -37.45 17.03
C LYS A 94 34.19 -38.93 17.36
N ALA A 95 33.28 -39.76 16.82
CA ALA A 95 33.31 -41.21 17.00
C ALA A 95 34.57 -41.84 16.37
N GLU A 96 34.94 -41.44 15.15
CA GLU A 96 36.17 -41.91 14.47
C GLU A 96 37.43 -41.53 15.25
N VAL A 97 37.50 -40.29 15.76
CA VAL A 97 38.60 -39.83 16.61
C VAL A 97 38.71 -40.66 17.88
N ASP A 98 37.59 -40.97 18.54
CA ASP A 98 37.60 -41.81 19.74
C ASP A 98 38.05 -43.24 19.43
N GLN A 99 37.64 -43.81 18.29
CA GLN A 99 38.17 -45.11 17.82
C GLN A 99 39.68 -45.06 17.56
N MET A 100 40.18 -44.01 16.91
CA MET A 100 41.62 -43.83 16.67
C MET A 100 42.39 -43.78 17.99
N LYS A 101 41.93 -43.00 18.97
CA LYS A 101 42.54 -42.95 20.31
C LYS A 101 42.65 -44.35 20.93
N MET A 102 41.60 -45.18 20.83
CA MET A 102 41.62 -46.55 21.33
C MET A 102 42.67 -47.42 20.61
N VAL A 103 42.75 -47.32 19.27
CA VAL A 103 43.74 -48.08 18.48
C VAL A 103 45.17 -47.67 18.84
N PHE A 104 45.43 -46.38 18.99
CA PHE A 104 46.76 -45.88 19.38
C PHE A 104 47.19 -46.39 20.75
N LYS A 105 46.28 -46.34 21.73
CA LYS A 105 46.53 -46.88 23.06
C LYS A 105 46.80 -48.39 23.02
N LYS A 106 45.98 -49.16 22.30
CA LYS A 106 46.08 -50.63 22.25
C LYS A 106 47.31 -51.13 21.48
N LYS A 107 47.65 -50.51 20.35
CA LYS A 107 48.73 -50.98 19.47
C LYS A 107 50.10 -50.40 19.82
N PHE A 108 50.14 -49.15 20.27
CA PHE A 108 51.39 -48.42 20.44
C PHE A 108 51.64 -47.98 21.89
N GLY A 109 50.68 -48.19 22.81
CA GLY A 109 50.82 -47.76 24.21
C GLY A 109 50.79 -46.23 24.40
N VAL A 110 50.40 -45.47 23.37
CA VAL A 110 50.36 -44.00 23.40
C VAL A 110 48.95 -43.52 23.73
N GLU A 111 48.83 -42.63 24.71
CA GLU A 111 47.56 -42.01 25.09
C GLU A 111 47.49 -40.58 24.54
N ILE A 112 46.54 -40.33 23.62
CA ILE A 112 46.34 -39.02 23.00
C ILE A 112 45.34 -38.23 23.86
N MET A 113 45.81 -37.12 24.44
CA MET A 113 44.98 -36.19 25.21
C MET A 113 44.74 -34.91 24.41
N LEU A 114 43.63 -34.22 24.68
CA LEU A 114 43.37 -32.89 24.14
C LEU A 114 44.48 -31.94 24.62
N GLN A 115 45.15 -31.27 23.69
CA GLN A 115 45.97 -30.11 24.04
C GLN A 115 45.04 -29.01 24.56
N LYS A 116 45.33 -28.53 25.77
CA LYS A 116 44.66 -27.36 26.36
C LYS A 116 45.08 -26.08 25.66
#